data_AF-A0A1T2L489-F1
#
_entry.id   AF-A0A1T2L489-F1
#
_cell.length_a   1.000
_cell.length_b   1.000
_cell.length_c   1.000
_cell.angle_alpha   90.00
_cell.angle_beta   90.00
_cell.angle_gamma   90.00
#
_symmetry.space_group_name_H-M   'P 1'
#
loop_
_entity.id
_entity.type
_entity.pdbx_description
1 polymer ?
#
loop_
_entity_poly.entity_id
_entity_poly.type
_entity_poly.pdbx_seq_one_letter_code
_entity_poly.pdbx_strand_id
1 'polypeptide(L)'
;MPDFKALFSAVLLLLTLLSSPLSAAQSVWTPLAEQIITELEQAEQHYRSGDSQAAKRAVIKAYFGIFESRKMEAAMRMELGARHTYKVERRFGQIRKAVKKALDADAVAEQIAELSVALRRDAEKLDTAAIPAEVFKVNQ
;
A
#
# COMPACT_ATOMS: atom_id res chain seq x y z
N MET A 1 -54.31 45.42 -4.79
CA MET A 1 -53.32 44.95 -3.80
C MET A 1 -52.90 43.55 -4.24
N PRO A 2 -51.62 43.30 -4.56
CA PRO A 2 -51.21 41.97 -5.03
C PRO A 2 -51.18 40.98 -3.85
N ASP A 3 -51.59 39.75 -4.14
CA ASP A 3 -51.92 38.68 -3.21
C ASP A 3 -50.65 38.01 -2.65
N PHE A 4 -50.46 38.03 -1.32
CA PHE A 4 -49.21 37.67 -0.64
C PHE A 4 -48.95 36.16 -0.54
N LYS A 5 -49.86 35.31 -1.06
CA LYS A 5 -49.77 33.85 -0.97
C LYS A 5 -48.85 33.18 -2.00
N ALA A 6 -48.41 33.91 -3.02
CA ALA A 6 -47.49 33.38 -4.03
C ALA A 6 -46.00 33.47 -3.65
N LEU A 7 -45.67 33.83 -2.41
CA LEU A 7 -44.27 33.98 -1.95
C LEU A 7 -43.72 32.76 -1.19
N PHE A 8 -44.52 31.72 -0.95
CA PHE A 8 -44.11 30.53 -0.17
C PHE A 8 -44.16 29.22 -0.95
N SER A 9 -43.92 29.25 -2.27
CA SER A 9 -43.78 28.00 -3.05
C SER A 9 -42.58 27.98 -4.01
N ALA A 10 -41.69 28.98 -3.94
CA ALA A 10 -40.51 29.06 -4.81
C ALA A 10 -39.17 28.81 -4.09
N VAL A 11 -39.18 28.39 -2.82
CA VAL A 11 -37.96 28.14 -2.01
C VAL A 11 -37.92 26.70 -1.45
N LEU A 12 -38.50 25.73 -2.17
CA LEU A 12 -38.44 24.32 -1.75
C LEU A 12 -38.16 23.34 -2.89
N LEU A 13 -37.54 23.80 -3.98
CA LEU A 13 -37.26 22.92 -5.12
C LEU A 13 -35.93 23.20 -5.84
N LEU A 14 -34.93 23.74 -5.13
CA LEU A 14 -33.63 24.03 -5.73
C LEU A 14 -32.44 23.87 -4.76
N LEU A 15 -32.42 22.81 -3.95
CA LEU A 15 -31.31 22.54 -3.01
C LEU A 15 -30.99 21.04 -2.84
N THR A 16 -31.30 20.20 -3.82
CA THR A 16 -31.02 18.74 -3.77
C THR A 16 -30.02 18.24 -4.81
N LEU A 17 -29.21 19.11 -5.43
CA LEU A 17 -28.32 18.72 -6.54
C LEU A 17 -26.85 19.07 -6.36
N LEU A 18 -26.25 18.80 -5.18
CA LEU A 18 -24.78 18.80 -5.05
C LEU A 18 -24.23 17.76 -4.06
N SER A 19 -24.93 16.65 -3.84
CA SER A 19 -24.29 15.46 -3.28
C SER A 19 -23.61 14.67 -4.40
N SER A 20 -22.60 15.26 -5.05
CA SER A 20 -21.64 14.44 -5.76
C SER A 20 -20.97 13.56 -4.71
N PRO A 21 -21.03 12.21 -4.79
CA PRO A 21 -20.16 11.41 -3.94
C PRO A 21 -18.75 11.91 -4.22
N LEU A 22 -18.04 12.34 -3.19
CA LEU A 22 -16.60 12.48 -3.28
C LEU A 22 -16.14 11.10 -3.73
N SER A 23 -15.76 10.98 -5.01
CA SER A 23 -15.32 9.70 -5.55
C SER A 23 -14.06 9.38 -4.76
N ALA A 24 -14.18 8.58 -3.71
CA ALA A 24 -13.04 8.08 -2.97
C ALA A 24 -12.22 7.37 -4.04
N ALA A 25 -11.03 7.90 -4.34
CA ALA A 25 -10.10 7.24 -5.23
C ALA A 25 -9.99 5.81 -4.70
N GLN A 26 -10.35 4.83 -5.54
CA GLN A 26 -10.33 3.43 -5.14
C GLN A 26 -8.90 3.13 -4.67
N SER A 27 -8.72 2.81 -3.39
CA SER A 27 -7.39 2.53 -2.85
C SER A 27 -6.87 1.23 -3.45
N VAL A 28 -5.76 1.31 -4.17
CA VAL A 28 -5.13 0.16 -4.84
C VAL A 28 -3.88 -0.25 -4.08
N TRP A 29 -3.13 0.72 -3.59
CA TRP A 29 -1.81 0.50 -3.03
C TRP A 29 -1.88 0.06 -1.57
N THR A 30 -2.79 0.60 -0.77
CA THR A 30 -2.93 0.20 0.65
C THR A 30 -3.30 -1.28 0.79
N PRO A 31 -4.33 -1.82 0.08
CA PRO A 31 -4.62 -3.25 0.12
C PRO A 31 -3.48 -4.14 -0.41
N LEU A 32 -2.68 -3.63 -1.35
CA LEU A 32 -1.53 -4.34 -1.89
C LEU A 32 -0.36 -4.37 -0.89
N ALA A 33 -0.12 -3.26 -0.17
CA ALA A 33 0.85 -3.19 0.90
C ALA A 33 0.52 -4.18 2.03
N GLU A 34 -0.74 -4.29 2.42
CA GLU A 34 -1.14 -5.29 3.42
C GLU A 34 -0.87 -6.72 2.96
N GLN A 35 -1.06 -7.07 1.68
CA GLN A 35 -0.68 -8.39 1.16
C GLN A 35 0.83 -8.65 1.26
N ILE A 36 1.67 -7.64 0.98
CA ILE A 36 3.13 -7.75 1.15
C ILE A 36 3.47 -7.97 2.63
N ILE A 37 2.82 -7.22 3.52
CA ILE A 37 3.04 -7.30 4.97
C ILE A 37 2.64 -8.67 5.51
N THR A 38 1.52 -9.24 5.07
CA THR A 38 1.12 -10.60 5.46
C THR A 38 2.17 -11.66 5.06
N GLU A 39 2.86 -11.50 3.93
CA GLU A 39 3.99 -12.39 3.57
C GLU A 39 5.21 -12.15 4.46
N LEU A 40 5.48 -10.91 4.88
CA LEU A 40 6.55 -10.61 5.83
C LEU A 40 6.24 -11.15 7.23
N GLU A 41 5.00 -11.08 7.69
CA GLU A 41 4.54 -11.67 8.95
C GLU A 41 4.67 -13.20 8.93
N GLN A 42 4.32 -13.85 7.81
CA GLN A 42 4.61 -15.28 7.60
C GLN A 42 6.12 -15.57 7.66
N ALA A 43 6.96 -14.67 7.11
CA ALA A 43 8.41 -14.83 7.20
C ALA A 43 8.89 -14.79 8.66
N GLU A 44 8.37 -13.88 9.47
CA GLU A 44 8.66 -13.82 10.91
C GLU A 44 8.22 -15.10 11.62
N GLN A 45 6.99 -15.57 11.39
CA GLN A 45 6.46 -16.78 12.01
C GLN A 45 7.31 -18.01 11.67
N HIS A 46 7.66 -18.20 10.40
CA HIS A 46 8.55 -19.27 9.96
C HIS A 46 9.94 -19.16 10.58
N TYR A 47 10.46 -17.94 10.74
CA TYR A 47 11.77 -17.75 11.32
C TYR A 47 11.78 -18.10 12.82
N ARG A 48 10.77 -17.64 13.56
CA ARG A 48 10.59 -17.94 15.00
C ARG A 48 10.38 -19.43 15.27
N SER A 49 9.80 -20.18 14.33
CA SER A 49 9.66 -21.64 14.44
C SER A 49 10.91 -22.41 14.00
N GLY A 50 11.98 -21.73 13.59
CA GLY A 50 13.23 -22.33 13.16
C GLY A 50 13.30 -22.68 11.66
N ASP A 51 12.22 -22.47 10.90
CA ASP A 51 12.20 -22.70 9.46
C ASP A 51 12.74 -21.48 8.68
N SER A 52 14.07 -21.34 8.72
CA SER A 52 14.79 -20.30 7.97
C SER A 52 14.62 -20.40 6.45
N GLN A 53 14.25 -21.56 5.91
CA GLN A 53 14.05 -21.70 4.47
C GLN A 53 12.68 -21.16 4.05
N ALA A 54 11.62 -21.47 4.80
CA ALA A 54 10.30 -20.90 4.60
C ALA A 54 10.30 -19.40 4.83
N ALA A 55 11.00 -18.91 5.86
CA ALA A 55 11.17 -17.48 6.10
C ALA A 55 11.76 -16.76 4.87
N LYS A 56 12.84 -17.30 4.29
CA LYS A 56 13.43 -16.75 3.05
C LYS A 56 12.46 -16.76 1.87
N ARG A 57 11.70 -17.85 1.68
CA ARG A 57 10.71 -17.96 0.60
C ARG A 57 9.61 -16.91 0.74
N ALA A 58 9.13 -16.68 1.95
CA ALA A 58 8.11 -15.67 2.24
C ALA A 58 8.62 -14.24 1.95
N VAL A 59 9.84 -13.87 2.35
CA VAL A 59 10.44 -12.56 1.98
C VAL A 59 10.60 -12.42 0.46
N ILE A 60 10.99 -13.49 -0.23
CA ILE A 60 11.10 -13.50 -1.70
C ILE A 60 9.73 -13.30 -2.35
N LYS A 61 8.69 -13.94 -1.83
CA LYS A 61 7.31 -13.80 -2.32
C LYS A 61 6.77 -12.39 -2.06
N ALA A 62 7.02 -11.81 -0.89
CA ALA A 62 6.67 -10.43 -0.58
C ALA A 62 7.26 -9.44 -1.61
N TYR A 63 8.55 -9.60 -1.93
CA TYR A 63 9.23 -8.73 -2.90
C TYR A 63 8.87 -9.05 -4.36
N PHE A 64 9.30 -10.19 -4.89
CA PHE A 64 9.15 -10.52 -6.31
C PHE A 64 7.71 -10.88 -6.66
N GLY A 65 7.01 -11.56 -5.75
CA GLY A 65 5.67 -12.08 -6.00
C GLY A 65 4.57 -11.02 -5.90
N ILE A 66 4.79 -9.94 -5.16
CA ILE A 66 3.78 -8.90 -4.93
C ILE A 66 4.34 -7.50 -5.21
N PHE A 67 5.35 -7.04 -4.46
CA PHE A 67 5.86 -5.66 -4.56
C PHE A 67 6.32 -5.28 -5.99
N GLU A 68 7.11 -6.14 -6.63
CA GLU A 68 7.62 -5.94 -7.99
C GLU A 68 6.57 -6.32 -9.05
N SER A 69 6.02 -7.54 -8.98
CA SER A 69 5.11 -8.07 -10.00
C SER A 69 3.83 -7.26 -10.14
N ARG A 70 3.31 -6.72 -9.03
CA ARG A 70 2.09 -5.89 -8.97
C ARG A 70 2.39 -4.39 -9.08
N LYS A 71 3.63 -4.04 -9.47
CA LYS A 71 4.05 -2.70 -9.89
C LYS A 71 4.04 -1.64 -8.80
N MET A 72 3.99 -2.03 -7.52
CA MET A 72 4.14 -1.08 -6.40
C MET A 72 5.53 -0.45 -6.40
N GLU A 73 6.58 -1.20 -6.74
CA GLU A 73 7.93 -0.65 -6.90
C GLU A 73 7.98 0.48 -7.94
N ALA A 74 7.35 0.25 -9.10
CA ALA A 74 7.30 1.22 -10.20
C ALA A 74 6.50 2.47 -9.82
N ALA A 75 5.33 2.30 -9.20
CA ALA A 75 4.52 3.40 -8.67
C ALA A 75 5.30 4.23 -7.63
N MET A 76 5.94 3.54 -6.69
CA MET A 76 6.79 4.17 -5.67
C MET A 76 7.95 4.93 -6.29
N ARG A 77 8.61 4.38 -7.31
CA ARG A 77 9.73 5.03 -8.01
C ARG A 77 9.28 6.30 -8.72
N MET A 78 8.11 6.27 -9.36
CA MET A 78 7.55 7.39 -10.08
C MET A 78 7.14 8.53 -9.14
N GLU A 79 6.44 8.20 -8.05
CA GLU A 79 5.83 9.18 -7.15
C GLU A 79 6.77 9.62 -6.02
N LEU A 80 7.45 8.67 -5.37
CA LEU A 80 8.31 8.94 -4.20
C LEU A 80 9.80 9.05 -4.56
N GLY A 81 10.15 8.75 -5.81
CA GLY A 81 11.50 8.87 -6.36
C GLY A 81 12.40 7.65 -6.13
N ALA A 82 13.30 7.40 -7.09
CA ALA A 82 14.16 6.22 -7.11
C ALA A 82 15.05 6.04 -5.86
N ARG A 83 15.52 7.13 -5.25
CA ARG A 83 16.33 7.06 -4.01
C ARG A 83 15.52 6.51 -2.84
N HIS A 84 14.23 6.85 -2.76
CA HIS A 84 13.33 6.35 -1.73
C HIS A 84 13.04 4.87 -1.96
N THR A 85 12.62 4.51 -3.18
CA THR A 85 12.35 3.12 -3.57
C THR A 85 13.53 2.21 -3.28
N TYR A 86 14.75 2.62 -3.66
CA TYR A 86 15.96 1.85 -3.35
C TYR A 86 16.13 1.57 -1.85
N LYS A 87 15.80 2.51 -0.97
CA LYS A 87 15.87 2.27 0.49
C LYS A 87 14.88 1.20 0.94
N VAL A 88 13.68 1.17 0.35
CA VAL A 88 12.66 0.15 0.63
C VAL A 88 13.12 -1.22 0.11
N GLU A 89 13.60 -1.31 -1.14
CA GLU A 89 14.14 -2.55 -1.72
C GLU A 89 15.30 -3.11 -0.88
N ARG A 90 16.17 -2.23 -0.38
CA ARG A 90 17.29 -2.60 0.48
C ARG A 90 16.84 -3.25 1.79
N ARG A 91 15.69 -2.87 2.35
CA ARG A 91 15.15 -3.47 3.58
C ARG A 91 14.73 -4.93 3.35
N PHE A 92 14.08 -5.25 2.24
CA PHE A 92 13.81 -6.66 1.87
C PHE A 92 15.11 -7.48 1.79
N GLY A 93 16.14 -6.92 1.14
CA GLY A 93 17.46 -7.54 1.05
C GLY A 93 18.14 -7.73 2.41
N GLN A 94 17.97 -6.78 3.34
CA GLN A 94 18.50 -6.84 4.70
C GLN A 94 17.82 -7.95 5.50
N ILE A 95 16.49 -8.05 5.48
CA ILE A 95 15.73 -9.11 6.16
C ILE A 95 16.18 -10.49 5.65
N ARG A 96 16.24 -10.68 4.33
CA ARG A 96 16.71 -11.94 3.73
C ARG A 96 18.14 -12.28 4.16
N LYS A 97 19.01 -11.29 4.28
CA LYS A 97 20.39 -11.46 4.77
C LYS A 97 20.42 -11.80 6.27
N ALA A 98 19.58 -11.18 7.08
CA ALA A 98 19.46 -11.46 8.51
C ALA A 98 19.03 -12.91 8.75
N VAL A 99 17.98 -13.37 8.07
CA VAL A 99 17.52 -14.77 8.09
C VAL A 99 18.62 -15.71 7.59
N LYS A 100 19.35 -15.36 6.52
CA LYS A 100 20.48 -16.18 6.04
C LYS A 100 21.61 -16.30 7.05
N LYS A 101 21.86 -15.25 7.84
CA LYS A 101 22.91 -15.20 8.87
C LYS A 101 22.48 -15.77 10.21
N ALA A 102 21.25 -16.26 10.33
CA ALA A 102 20.69 -16.75 11.59
C ALA A 102 20.81 -15.70 12.72
N LEU A 103 20.51 -14.42 12.42
CA LEU A 103 20.47 -13.39 13.45
C LEU A 103 19.35 -13.65 14.47
N ASP A 104 19.40 -12.95 15.59
CA ASP A 104 18.35 -13.02 16.61
C ASP A 104 16.94 -12.79 16.03
N ALA A 105 15.95 -13.52 16.54
CA ALA A 105 14.58 -13.50 16.02
C ALA A 105 13.90 -12.14 16.21
N ASP A 106 14.18 -11.45 17.31
CA ASP A 106 13.60 -10.13 17.56
C ASP A 106 14.25 -9.07 16.67
N ALA A 107 15.54 -9.21 16.36
CA ALA A 107 16.20 -8.35 15.37
C ALA A 107 15.62 -8.52 13.94
N VAL A 108 15.20 -9.74 13.56
CA VAL A 108 14.51 -9.97 12.28
C VAL A 108 13.10 -9.39 12.30
N ALA A 109 12.37 -9.57 13.40
CA ALA A 109 11.04 -9.03 13.59
C ALA A 109 11.02 -7.49 13.56
N GLU A 110 12.00 -6.84 14.19
CA GLU A 110 12.16 -5.39 14.15
C GLU A 110 12.34 -4.88 12.71
N GLN A 111 13.21 -5.51 11.91
CA GLN A 111 13.40 -5.14 10.51
C GLN A 111 12.12 -5.32 9.67
N ILE A 112 11.36 -6.37 9.94
CA ILE A 112 10.06 -6.61 9.30
C ILE A 112 9.07 -5.52 9.69
N ALA A 113 8.95 -5.19 10.97
CA ALA A 113 8.06 -4.15 11.47
C ALA A 113 8.37 -2.78 10.85
N GLU A 114 9.66 -2.39 10.80
CA GLU A 114 10.08 -1.14 10.16
C GLU A 114 9.72 -1.08 8.67
N LEU A 115 9.88 -2.20 7.95
CA LEU A 115 9.50 -2.27 6.55
C LEU A 115 7.98 -2.19 6.38
N SER A 116 7.21 -2.88 7.23
CA SER A 116 5.74 -2.85 7.20
C SER A 116 5.20 -1.43 7.43
N VAL A 117 5.75 -0.69 8.39
CA VAL A 117 5.40 0.72 8.62
C VAL A 117 5.72 1.59 7.39
N ALA A 118 6.89 1.38 6.77
CA ALA A 118 7.26 2.12 5.58
C ALA A 118 6.29 1.82 4.41
N LEU A 119 5.93 0.55 4.19
CA LEU A 119 5.02 0.13 3.13
C LEU A 119 3.62 0.72 3.28
N ARG A 120 3.04 0.72 4.50
CA ARG A 120 1.73 1.35 4.75
C ARG A 120 1.75 2.84 4.41
N ARG A 121 2.70 3.57 4.98
CA ARG A 121 2.84 5.01 4.76
C ARG A 121 3.04 5.33 3.28
N ASP A 122 3.86 4.55 2.59
CA ASP A 122 4.15 4.80 1.18
C ASP A 122 2.94 4.46 0.29
N ALA A 123 2.19 3.42 0.62
CA ALA A 123 0.94 3.07 -0.05
C ALA A 123 -0.14 4.14 0.11
N GLU A 124 -0.31 4.69 1.31
CA GLU A 124 -1.24 5.81 1.55
C GLU A 124 -0.91 7.02 0.68
N LYS A 125 0.38 7.33 0.49
CA LYS A 125 0.82 8.40 -0.42
C LYS A 125 0.48 8.10 -1.87
N LEU A 126 0.70 6.87 -2.32
CA LEU A 126 0.36 6.46 -3.69
C LEU A 126 -1.15 6.51 -3.95
N ASP A 127 -1.95 6.09 -2.97
CA ASP A 127 -3.42 6.19 -3.03
C ASP A 127 -3.88 7.66 -3.02
N THR A 128 -3.27 8.51 -2.19
CA THR A 128 -3.56 9.96 -2.14
C THR A 128 -3.18 10.66 -3.45
N ALA A 129 -2.09 10.24 -4.08
CA ALA A 129 -1.68 10.73 -5.40
C ALA A 129 -2.54 10.17 -6.55
N ALA A 130 -3.52 9.30 -6.24
CA ALA A 130 -4.42 8.67 -7.20
C ALA A 130 -3.69 7.99 -8.37
N ILE A 131 -2.53 7.37 -8.10
CA ILE A 131 -1.74 6.67 -9.12
C ILE A 131 -2.51 5.42 -9.57
N PRO A 132 -2.95 5.32 -10.84
CA PRO A 132 -3.69 4.15 -11.29
C PRO A 132 -2.74 2.97 -11.50
N ALA A 133 -3.08 1.78 -11.01
CA ALA A 133 -2.28 0.59 -11.27
C ALA A 133 -2.28 0.17 -12.76
N GLU A 134 -3.32 0.58 -13.50
CA GLU A 134 -3.47 0.37 -14.94
C GLU A 134 -2.32 0.97 -15.74
N VAL A 135 -1.73 2.07 -15.28
CA VAL A 135 -0.59 2.73 -15.96
C VAL A 135 0.62 1.79 -16.06
N PHE A 136 0.71 0.78 -15.19
CA PHE A 136 1.82 -0.17 -15.16
C PHE A 136 1.47 -1.54 -15.74
N LYS A 137 0.22 -1.76 -16.21
CA LYS A 137 -0.13 -2.95 -16.96
C LYS A 137 0.48 -2.82 -18.35
N VAL A 138 1.44 -3.67 -18.69
CA VAL A 138 1.90 -3.79 -20.07
C VAL A 138 0.73 -4.38 -20.87
N ASN A 139 0.28 -3.68 -21.92
CA ASN A 139 -0.70 -4.23 -22.86
C ASN A 139 -0.17 -5.60 -23.34
N GLN A 140 -0.78 -6.68 -22.86
CA GLN A 140 -0.53 -8.03 -23.35
C GLN A 140 -1.42 -8.32 -24.55
#